data_AF-A0A358N5A1-F1
#
_entry.id   AF-A0A358N5A1-F1
#
_cell.length_a   1.000
_cell.length_b   1.000
_cell.length_c   1.000
_cell.angle_alpha   90.00
_cell.angle_beta   90.00
_cell.angle_gamma   90.00
#
_symmetry.space_group_name_H-M   'P 1'
#
loop_
_entity.id
_entity.type
_entity.pdbx_description
1 polymer ?
#
loop_
_entity_poly.entity_id
_entity_poly.type
_entity_poly.pdbx_seq_one_letter_code
_entity_poly.pdbx_strand_id
1 'polypeptide(L)'
;MSASKRATLIGKLNTALKKHYKPLPTQPARPLLEHVLYASLLEDAPAELADEGMAKCEQEFYDWNEVRVTTVTELAQVLSRLPEPLVAARRLKSNLQAIFEEFYTFDLDHLKKENLGKAVNKFEKMPGMTPFVLSYTVQHGLGGHSIPVDYSAMVIMLSTEIASQPEALSGKVPGLERAIPKSKGIEFSGLLHQAAVALNKNLKDKAARAFIDAVSKGSSKRLDEWLASRKAAKKRVLARKVEEQAAAKAEAEAAALAAIEAAKNPPKKKKTKEPARKELPAAEAAAKETAKAAAKKAAAEKAAKKSAPVKKAVPAKKSAAKSASAKKPEKKATKKAASAKKTAS
;
A
#
# COMPACT_ATOMS: atom_id res chain seq x y z
N MET A 1 -10.24 -22.31 -20.44
CA MET A 1 -9.14 -23.32 -20.55
C MET A 1 -9.45 -24.46 -19.58
N SER A 2 -9.06 -25.72 -19.86
CA SER A 2 -9.18 -26.80 -18.88
C SER A 2 -8.19 -26.63 -17.70
N ALA A 3 -8.59 -27.07 -16.52
CA ALA A 3 -7.78 -26.97 -15.30
C ALA A 3 -6.43 -27.70 -15.41
N SER A 4 -6.39 -28.84 -16.13
CA SER A 4 -5.18 -29.61 -16.37
C SER A 4 -4.16 -28.84 -17.23
N LYS A 5 -4.59 -28.30 -18.39
CA LYS A 5 -3.71 -27.48 -19.26
C LYS A 5 -3.11 -26.29 -18.49
N ARG A 6 -3.91 -25.64 -17.64
CA ARG A 6 -3.43 -24.53 -16.80
C ARG A 6 -2.36 -24.97 -15.79
N ALA A 7 -2.58 -26.08 -15.08
CA ALA A 7 -1.60 -26.62 -14.14
C ALA A 7 -0.27 -26.98 -14.85
N THR A 8 -0.32 -27.55 -16.06
CA THR A 8 0.88 -27.80 -16.88
C THR A 8 1.62 -26.51 -17.23
N LEU A 9 0.91 -25.44 -17.62
CA LEU A 9 1.53 -24.14 -17.93
C LEU A 9 2.16 -23.49 -16.68
N ILE A 10 1.49 -23.55 -15.53
CA ILE A 10 2.04 -23.07 -14.25
C ILE A 10 3.31 -23.86 -13.86
N GLY A 11 3.32 -25.18 -14.06
CA GLY A 11 4.52 -26.01 -13.86
C GLY A 11 5.69 -25.63 -14.78
N LYS A 12 5.40 -25.34 -16.05
CA LYS A 12 6.40 -24.81 -17.01
C LYS A 12 6.91 -23.43 -16.59
N LEU A 13 6.03 -22.53 -16.16
CA LEU A 13 6.39 -21.20 -15.65
C LEU A 13 7.33 -21.32 -14.45
N ASN A 14 6.99 -22.15 -13.46
CA ASN A 14 7.87 -22.40 -12.30
C ASN A 14 9.26 -22.94 -12.75
N THR A 15 9.29 -23.87 -13.71
CA THR A 15 10.54 -24.42 -14.25
C THR A 15 11.37 -23.37 -15.02
N ALA A 16 10.72 -22.47 -15.76
CA ALA A 16 11.39 -21.37 -16.45
C ALA A 16 11.93 -20.33 -15.46
N LEU A 17 11.11 -19.90 -14.49
CA LEU A 17 11.49 -18.95 -13.45
C LEU A 17 12.75 -19.41 -12.70
N LYS A 18 12.79 -20.66 -12.23
CA LYS A 18 13.96 -21.26 -11.55
C LYS A 18 15.25 -21.31 -12.37
N LYS A 19 15.18 -21.21 -13.70
CA LYS A 19 16.37 -21.21 -14.59
C LYS A 19 16.93 -19.80 -14.81
N HIS A 20 16.08 -18.78 -14.79
CA HIS A 20 16.44 -17.41 -15.11
C HIS A 20 16.63 -16.51 -13.88
N TYR A 21 15.99 -16.86 -12.76
CA TYR A 21 15.92 -16.05 -11.54
C TYR A 21 16.41 -16.86 -10.34
N LYS A 22 17.01 -16.17 -9.37
CA LYS A 22 17.51 -16.78 -8.12
C LYS A 22 16.54 -16.46 -6.99
N PRO A 23 16.22 -17.40 -6.08
CA PRO A 23 15.39 -17.10 -4.92
C PRO A 23 15.93 -15.89 -4.15
N LEU A 24 15.03 -15.00 -3.72
CA LEU A 24 15.40 -13.90 -2.82
C LEU A 24 15.93 -14.47 -1.49
N PRO A 25 16.81 -13.75 -0.79
CA PRO A 25 17.14 -14.08 0.60
C PRO A 25 15.89 -14.19 1.47
N THR A 26 15.96 -15.00 2.52
CA THR A 26 14.89 -15.06 3.53
C THR A 26 14.70 -13.68 4.15
N GLN A 27 13.52 -13.08 3.91
CA GLN A 27 13.12 -11.81 4.51
C GLN A 27 13.10 -11.93 6.05
N PRO A 28 13.48 -10.86 6.79
CA PRO A 28 13.44 -10.89 8.25
C PRO A 28 12.00 -11.06 8.76
N ALA A 29 11.86 -11.60 9.97
CA ALA A 29 10.57 -11.64 10.65
C ALA A 29 10.11 -10.20 10.97
N ARG A 30 8.87 -9.87 10.61
CA ARG A 30 8.26 -8.56 10.85
C ARG A 30 6.89 -8.72 11.55
N PRO A 31 6.43 -7.72 12.33
CA PRO A 31 5.03 -7.59 12.75
C PRO A 31 4.06 -7.67 11.57
N LEU A 32 2.82 -8.08 11.81
CA LEU A 32 1.81 -8.25 10.74
C LEU A 32 1.55 -6.93 9.99
N LEU A 33 1.55 -5.80 10.69
CA LEU A 33 1.42 -4.49 10.07
C LEU A 33 2.51 -4.26 9.01
N GLU A 34 3.78 -4.43 9.39
CA GLU A 34 4.93 -4.20 8.51
C GLU A 34 4.93 -5.12 7.28
N HIS A 35 4.33 -6.31 7.35
CA HIS A 35 4.09 -7.13 6.15
C HIS A 35 3.13 -6.46 5.16
N VAL A 36 2.08 -5.78 5.62
CA VAL A 36 1.17 -4.99 4.76
C VAL A 36 1.90 -3.76 4.19
N LEU A 37 2.67 -3.05 5.04
CA LEU A 37 3.39 -1.84 4.64
C LEU A 37 4.47 -2.15 3.60
N TYR A 38 5.29 -3.16 3.86
CA TYR A 38 6.31 -3.62 2.91
C TYR A 38 5.69 -4.09 1.59
N ALA A 39 4.60 -4.86 1.63
CA ALA A 39 3.89 -5.25 0.41
C ALA A 39 3.38 -4.05 -0.39
N SER A 40 2.96 -2.97 0.31
CA SER A 40 2.51 -1.73 -0.33
C SER A 40 3.64 -0.99 -1.06
N LEU A 41 4.89 -1.18 -0.64
CA LEU A 41 6.09 -0.66 -1.30
C LEU A 41 6.62 -1.61 -2.38
N LEU A 42 6.49 -2.93 -2.19
CA LEU A 42 6.97 -3.99 -3.07
C LEU A 42 6.15 -4.14 -4.36
N GLU A 43 4.85 -3.87 -4.34
CA GLU A 43 3.99 -4.04 -5.51
C GLU A 43 4.46 -3.21 -6.72
N ASP A 44 4.87 -3.92 -7.79
CA ASP A 44 5.51 -3.42 -9.02
C ASP A 44 6.91 -2.77 -8.84
N ALA A 45 7.57 -2.95 -7.69
CA ALA A 45 8.91 -2.42 -7.39
C ALA A 45 9.94 -3.53 -7.07
N PRO A 46 11.26 -3.32 -7.32
CA PRO A 46 12.31 -4.22 -6.85
C PRO A 46 12.35 -4.32 -5.33
N ALA A 47 12.57 -5.53 -4.80
CA ALA A 47 12.66 -5.78 -3.36
C ALA A 47 13.71 -4.89 -2.67
N GLU A 48 14.85 -4.63 -3.31
CA GLU A 48 15.92 -3.79 -2.76
C GLU A 48 15.46 -2.33 -2.54
N LEU A 49 14.57 -1.83 -3.41
CA LEU A 49 14.03 -0.47 -3.31
C LEU A 49 12.83 -0.41 -2.34
N ALA A 50 12.10 -1.52 -2.19
CA ALA A 50 11.06 -1.65 -1.17
C ALA A 50 11.68 -1.71 0.24
N ASP A 51 12.79 -2.44 0.42
CA ASP A 51 13.55 -2.49 1.67
C ASP A 51 14.19 -1.12 1.98
N GLU A 52 14.77 -0.43 0.99
CA GLU A 52 15.26 0.95 1.18
C GLU A 52 14.12 1.93 1.54
N GLY A 53 12.97 1.82 0.88
CA GLY A 53 11.79 2.65 1.15
C GLY A 53 11.23 2.44 2.56
N MET A 54 11.16 1.20 3.01
CA MET A 54 10.73 0.84 4.37
C MET A 54 11.67 1.45 5.42
N ALA A 55 12.98 1.21 5.27
CA ALA A 55 14.00 1.73 6.19
C ALA A 55 14.04 3.26 6.23
N LYS A 56 13.73 3.95 5.12
CA LYS A 56 13.59 5.41 5.10
C LYS A 56 12.35 5.90 5.84
N CYS A 57 11.21 5.22 5.71
CA CYS A 57 10.04 5.56 6.51
C CYS A 57 10.31 5.41 8.03
N GLU A 58 11.05 4.38 8.43
CA GLU A 58 11.46 4.15 9.83
C GLU A 58 12.51 5.14 10.36
N GLN A 59 13.22 5.85 9.47
CA GLN A 59 14.24 6.85 9.82
C GLN A 59 13.68 8.27 9.86
N GLU A 60 12.80 8.62 8.91
CA GLU A 60 12.25 9.98 8.74
C GLU A 60 11.00 10.24 9.59
N PHE A 61 10.30 9.19 10.04
CA PHE A 61 9.08 9.30 10.85
C PHE A 61 9.22 8.53 12.17
N TYR A 62 8.68 9.08 13.26
CA TYR A 62 8.78 8.50 14.60
C TYR A 62 7.97 7.20 14.74
N ASP A 63 6.81 7.13 14.09
CA ASP A 63 5.95 5.94 14.08
C ASP A 63 5.04 5.87 12.83
N TRP A 64 4.31 4.76 12.68
CA TRP A 64 3.34 4.57 11.61
C TRP A 64 2.11 5.48 11.69
N ASN A 65 1.84 6.09 12.85
CA ASN A 65 0.78 7.08 13.01
C ASN A 65 1.17 8.41 12.34
N GLU A 66 2.43 8.81 12.44
CA GLU A 66 2.99 9.96 11.72
C GLU A 66 2.92 9.73 10.20
N VAL A 67 3.41 8.59 9.70
CA VAL A 67 3.33 8.22 8.26
C VAL A 67 1.89 8.30 7.72
N ARG A 68 0.90 7.90 8.51
CA ARG A 68 -0.53 8.00 8.15
C ARG A 68 -0.98 9.46 8.00
N VAL A 69 -0.52 10.39 8.84
CA VAL A 69 -0.95 11.81 8.79
C VAL A 69 -0.16 12.65 7.79
N THR A 70 1.10 12.32 7.51
CA THR A 70 1.97 12.92 6.46
C THR A 70 1.29 13.06 5.10
N THR A 71 1.61 14.09 4.30
CA THR A 71 1.03 14.23 2.96
C THR A 71 1.57 13.17 2.00
N VAL A 72 0.77 12.82 0.98
CA VAL A 72 1.20 11.91 -0.11
C VAL A 72 2.44 12.45 -0.84
N THR A 73 2.57 13.78 -0.92
CA THR A 73 3.70 14.46 -1.57
C THR A 73 5.00 14.33 -0.79
N GLU A 74 4.99 14.55 0.53
CA GLU A 74 6.17 14.34 1.39
C GLU A 74 6.57 12.86 1.43
N LEU A 75 5.60 11.97 1.61
CA LEU A 75 5.85 10.52 1.61
C LEU A 75 6.42 10.03 0.27
N ALA A 76 6.01 10.62 -0.86
CA ALA A 76 6.58 10.32 -2.18
C ALA A 76 8.01 10.90 -2.38
N GLN A 77 8.42 11.94 -1.63
CA GLN A 77 9.80 12.42 -1.62
C GLN A 77 10.71 11.44 -0.86
N VAL A 78 10.26 10.95 0.31
CA VAL A 78 10.95 9.89 1.06
C VAL A 78 11.11 8.63 0.20
N LEU A 79 10.03 8.22 -0.47
CA LEU A 79 9.98 7.05 -1.36
C LEU A 79 10.48 7.30 -2.80
N SER A 80 11.18 8.41 -3.05
CA SER A 80 11.54 8.92 -4.39
C SER A 80 12.35 7.97 -5.28
N ARG A 81 12.97 6.92 -4.71
CA ARG A 81 13.71 5.90 -5.46
C ARG A 81 12.86 4.75 -6.00
N LEU A 82 11.61 4.59 -5.55
CA LEU A 82 10.70 3.59 -6.14
C LEU A 82 10.35 3.96 -7.59
N PRO A 83 9.97 2.99 -8.45
CA PRO A 83 9.61 3.29 -9.84
C PRO A 83 8.42 4.25 -9.99
N GLU A 84 7.45 4.20 -9.08
CA GLU A 84 6.24 5.03 -9.07
C GLU A 84 5.96 5.59 -7.66
N PRO A 85 6.76 6.55 -7.15
CA PRO A 85 6.73 6.97 -5.73
C PRO A 85 5.36 7.46 -5.26
N LEU A 86 4.65 8.23 -6.10
CA LEU A 86 3.31 8.73 -5.80
C LEU A 86 2.25 7.62 -5.71
N VAL A 87 2.43 6.51 -6.44
CA VAL A 87 1.51 5.36 -6.36
C VAL A 87 1.79 4.57 -5.08
N ALA A 88 3.06 4.28 -4.79
CA ALA A 88 3.47 3.61 -3.56
C ALA A 88 3.08 4.40 -2.31
N ALA A 89 3.34 5.71 -2.26
CA ALA A 89 2.95 6.59 -1.15
C ALA A 89 1.43 6.61 -0.92
N ARG A 90 0.62 6.67 -1.97
CA ARG A 90 -0.85 6.54 -1.86
C ARG A 90 -1.25 5.17 -1.30
N ARG A 91 -0.70 4.08 -1.85
CA ARG A 91 -1.00 2.71 -1.43
C ARG A 91 -0.67 2.50 0.05
N LEU A 92 0.54 2.90 0.47
CA LEU A 92 1.01 2.82 1.85
C LEU A 92 0.10 3.62 2.81
N LYS A 93 -0.16 4.89 2.52
CA LYS A 93 -1.01 5.75 3.36
C LYS A 93 -2.47 5.26 3.41
N SER A 94 -3.04 4.81 2.29
CA SER A 94 -4.41 4.26 2.27
C SER A 94 -4.54 2.99 3.12
N ASN A 95 -3.58 2.07 3.03
CA ASN A 95 -3.58 0.86 3.87
C ASN A 95 -3.39 1.20 5.35
N LEU A 96 -2.51 2.15 5.71
CA LEU A 96 -2.37 2.64 7.09
C LEU A 96 -3.65 3.27 7.63
N GLN A 97 -4.35 4.05 6.80
CA GLN A 97 -5.62 4.69 7.17
C GLN A 97 -6.71 3.64 7.42
N ALA A 98 -6.91 2.71 6.48
CA ALA A 98 -7.93 1.67 6.59
C ALA A 98 -7.69 0.71 7.76
N ILE A 99 -6.42 0.36 8.03
CA ILE A 99 -6.02 -0.44 9.21
C ILE A 99 -6.39 0.29 10.51
N PHE A 100 -6.09 1.59 10.59
CA PHE A 100 -6.40 2.37 11.78
C PHE A 100 -7.91 2.53 12.00
N GLU A 101 -8.70 2.70 10.94
CA GLU A 101 -10.16 2.79 11.00
C GLU A 101 -10.84 1.48 11.44
N GLU A 102 -10.31 0.32 11.03
CA GLU A 102 -10.83 -1.00 11.42
C GLU A 102 -10.40 -1.42 12.84
N PHE A 103 -9.13 -1.19 13.20
CA PHE A 103 -8.53 -1.78 14.41
C PHE A 103 -8.24 -0.79 15.55
N TYR A 104 -8.20 0.52 15.28
CA TYR A 104 -7.78 1.57 16.23
C TYR A 104 -6.39 1.33 16.87
N THR A 105 -5.57 0.47 16.26
CA THR A 105 -4.20 0.13 16.70
C THR A 105 -3.32 -0.20 15.49
N PHE A 106 -2.00 -0.08 15.70
CA PHE A 106 -0.97 -0.52 14.76
C PHE A 106 -0.35 -1.89 15.16
N ASP A 107 -0.70 -2.45 16.31
CA ASP A 107 -0.37 -3.84 16.66
C ASP A 107 -1.45 -4.81 16.15
N LEU A 108 -1.12 -5.50 15.06
CA LEU A 108 -2.00 -6.48 14.41
C LEU A 108 -1.62 -7.94 14.71
N ASP A 109 -0.61 -8.21 15.55
CA ASP A 109 -0.09 -9.57 15.76
C ASP A 109 -1.09 -10.49 16.50
N HIS A 110 -2.12 -9.91 17.13
CA HIS A 110 -3.28 -10.66 17.62
C HIS A 110 -4.03 -11.42 16.51
N LEU A 111 -4.08 -10.88 15.28
CA LEU A 111 -4.73 -11.52 14.13
C LEU A 111 -4.01 -12.79 13.66
N LYS A 112 -2.71 -12.94 13.93
CA LYS A 112 -1.95 -14.19 13.65
C LYS A 112 -2.50 -15.40 14.43
N LYS A 113 -3.26 -15.17 15.50
CA LYS A 113 -3.91 -16.19 16.33
C LYS A 113 -5.39 -16.40 15.99
N GLU A 114 -5.99 -15.53 15.19
CA GLU A 114 -7.37 -15.69 14.73
C GLU A 114 -7.50 -16.80 13.68
N ASN A 115 -8.75 -17.19 13.37
CA ASN A 115 -9.01 -18.01 12.21
C ASN A 115 -8.58 -17.26 10.93
N LEU A 116 -7.71 -17.89 10.12
CA LEU A 116 -7.15 -17.29 8.90
C LEU A 116 -8.21 -16.64 8.00
N GLY A 117 -9.34 -17.30 7.75
CA GLY A 117 -10.41 -16.76 6.91
C GLY A 117 -11.06 -15.50 7.50
N LYS A 118 -11.21 -15.42 8.83
CA LYS A 118 -11.69 -14.21 9.50
C LYS A 118 -10.69 -13.05 9.38
N ALA A 119 -9.39 -13.33 9.55
CA ALA A 119 -8.34 -12.34 9.37
C ALA A 119 -8.27 -11.82 7.92
N VAL A 120 -8.28 -12.71 6.92
CA VAL A 120 -8.29 -12.33 5.49
C VAL A 120 -9.51 -11.46 5.16
N ASN A 121 -10.71 -11.84 5.63
CA ASN A 121 -11.96 -11.11 5.36
C ASN A 121 -11.99 -9.69 5.94
N LYS A 122 -11.19 -9.39 6.98
CA LYS A 122 -11.01 -8.03 7.49
C LYS A 122 -10.21 -7.19 6.49
N PHE A 123 -9.05 -7.69 6.06
CA PHE A 123 -8.20 -7.01 5.08
C PHE A 123 -8.85 -6.89 3.68
N GLU A 124 -9.56 -7.91 3.19
CA GLU A 124 -10.17 -7.88 1.84
C GLU A 124 -11.26 -6.79 1.68
N LYS A 125 -11.83 -6.30 2.78
CA LYS A 125 -12.83 -5.20 2.78
C LYS A 125 -12.22 -3.80 2.86
N MET A 126 -10.92 -3.68 3.15
CA MET A 126 -10.28 -2.38 3.39
C MET A 126 -10.12 -1.58 2.08
N PRO A 127 -10.49 -0.28 2.06
CA PRO A 127 -10.24 0.56 0.90
C PRO A 127 -8.73 0.72 0.65
N GLY A 128 -8.31 0.56 -0.60
CA GLY A 128 -6.90 0.65 -1.00
C GLY A 128 -6.11 -0.66 -0.89
N MET A 129 -6.66 -1.70 -0.24
CA MET A 129 -6.05 -3.02 -0.19
C MET A 129 -6.06 -3.65 -1.59
N THR A 130 -4.87 -3.81 -2.18
CA THR A 130 -4.75 -4.45 -3.50
C THR A 130 -4.74 -5.98 -3.36
N PRO A 131 -5.09 -6.73 -4.43
CA PRO A 131 -4.96 -8.19 -4.42
C PRO A 131 -3.53 -8.68 -4.12
N PHE A 132 -2.51 -7.93 -4.55
CA PHE A 132 -1.11 -8.23 -4.25
C PHE A 132 -0.79 -8.05 -2.77
N VAL A 133 -1.12 -6.89 -2.18
CA VAL A 133 -0.86 -6.60 -0.77
C VAL A 133 -1.58 -7.59 0.14
N LEU A 134 -2.85 -7.91 -0.17
CA LEU A 134 -3.61 -8.93 0.54
C LEU A 134 -2.93 -10.30 0.46
N SER A 135 -2.63 -10.77 -0.76
CA SER A 135 -1.99 -12.08 -0.97
C SER A 135 -0.62 -12.18 -0.29
N TYR A 136 0.16 -11.09 -0.29
CA TYR A 136 1.47 -11.04 0.37
C TYR A 136 1.33 -11.09 1.88
N THR A 137 0.40 -10.33 2.45
CA THR A 137 0.07 -10.33 3.87
C THR A 137 -0.40 -11.72 4.32
N VAL A 138 -1.22 -12.40 3.50
CA VAL A 138 -1.66 -13.77 3.75
C VAL A 138 -0.48 -14.75 3.70
N GLN A 139 0.39 -14.66 2.68
CA GLN A 139 1.51 -15.57 2.49
C GLN A 139 2.61 -15.41 3.55
N HIS A 140 3.02 -14.17 3.85
CA HIS A 140 4.16 -13.87 4.72
C HIS A 140 3.77 -13.55 6.18
N GLY A 141 2.65 -12.86 6.41
CA GLY A 141 2.25 -12.39 7.74
C GLY A 141 1.30 -13.34 8.49
N LEU A 142 0.28 -13.88 7.80
CA LEU A 142 -0.73 -14.78 8.38
C LEU A 142 -0.43 -16.28 8.18
N GLY A 143 0.65 -16.61 7.46
CA GLY A 143 1.04 -18.00 7.20
C GLY A 143 0.04 -18.82 6.38
N GLY A 144 -0.84 -18.16 5.61
CA GLY A 144 -1.76 -18.79 4.67
C GLY A 144 -1.06 -19.33 3.42
N HIS A 145 -1.84 -19.96 2.53
CA HIS A 145 -1.35 -20.33 1.19
C HIS A 145 -2.06 -19.44 0.16
N SER A 146 -1.34 -18.43 -0.31
CA SER A 146 -1.75 -17.50 -1.37
C SER A 146 -0.51 -17.12 -2.16
N ILE A 147 -0.66 -16.75 -3.43
CA ILE A 147 0.45 -16.36 -4.29
C ILE A 147 0.24 -14.91 -4.74
N PRO A 148 1.05 -13.95 -4.27
CA PRO A 148 1.04 -12.58 -4.76
C PRO A 148 1.31 -12.52 -6.26
N VAL A 149 0.45 -11.79 -6.98
CA VAL A 149 0.59 -11.51 -8.42
C VAL A 149 0.44 -10.01 -8.58
N ASP A 150 1.53 -9.32 -8.88
CA ASP A 150 1.52 -7.89 -9.22
C ASP A 150 0.99 -7.69 -10.65
N TYR A 151 0.84 -6.42 -11.07
CA TYR A 151 0.31 -6.12 -12.40
C TYR A 151 1.11 -6.79 -13.51
N SER A 152 2.44 -6.79 -13.41
CA SER A 152 3.32 -7.27 -14.47
C SER A 152 3.52 -8.78 -14.47
N ALA A 153 3.38 -9.43 -13.31
CA ALA A 153 3.19 -10.86 -13.18
C ALA A 153 1.87 -11.32 -13.82
N MET A 154 0.80 -10.55 -13.66
CA MET A 154 -0.47 -10.81 -14.35
C MET A 154 -0.33 -10.69 -15.88
N VAL A 155 0.49 -9.75 -16.38
CA VAL A 155 0.82 -9.65 -17.81
C VAL A 155 1.59 -10.87 -18.33
N ILE A 156 2.53 -11.41 -17.55
CA ILE A 156 3.20 -12.68 -17.85
C ILE A 156 2.16 -13.82 -17.90
N MET A 157 1.23 -13.88 -16.95
CA MET A 157 0.17 -14.91 -16.93
C MET A 157 -0.85 -14.78 -18.07
N LEU A 158 -1.18 -13.55 -18.51
CA LEU A 158 -2.02 -13.31 -19.69
C LEU A 158 -1.31 -13.71 -20.98
N SER A 159 -0.06 -13.25 -21.19
CA SER A 159 0.70 -13.53 -22.41
C SER A 159 0.99 -15.03 -22.60
N THR A 160 1.12 -15.79 -21.50
CA THR A 160 1.29 -17.25 -21.49
C THR A 160 -0.02 -18.05 -21.50
N GLU A 161 -1.18 -17.40 -21.59
CA GLU A 161 -2.54 -17.98 -21.50
C GLU A 161 -2.92 -18.61 -20.14
N ILE A 162 -2.07 -18.49 -19.11
CA ILE A 162 -2.37 -19.02 -17.76
C ILE A 162 -3.62 -18.34 -17.18
N ALA A 163 -3.72 -17.01 -17.32
CA ALA A 163 -4.87 -16.22 -16.93
C ALA A 163 -5.68 -15.76 -18.16
N SER A 164 -6.96 -15.43 -17.96
CA SER A 164 -7.80 -14.76 -18.95
C SER A 164 -8.06 -13.29 -18.56
N GLN A 165 -8.54 -12.45 -19.50
CA GLN A 165 -8.81 -11.03 -19.22
C GLN A 165 -9.80 -10.81 -18.05
N PRO A 166 -10.92 -11.56 -17.93
CA PRO A 166 -11.81 -11.45 -16.75
C PRO A 166 -11.13 -11.85 -15.44
N GLU A 167 -10.28 -12.87 -15.45
CA GLU A 167 -9.50 -13.28 -14.27
C GLU A 167 -8.52 -12.18 -13.85
N ALA A 168 -7.80 -11.59 -14.81
CA ALA A 168 -6.88 -10.48 -14.56
C ALA A 168 -7.59 -9.25 -13.98
N LEU A 169 -8.81 -8.93 -14.43
CA LEU A 169 -9.64 -7.86 -13.85
C LEU A 169 -10.01 -8.13 -12.39
N SER A 170 -10.20 -9.39 -12.00
CA SER A 170 -10.44 -9.78 -10.60
C SER A 170 -9.19 -9.88 -9.73
N GLY A 171 -7.99 -9.75 -10.32
CA GLY A 171 -6.71 -9.91 -9.61
C GLY A 171 -6.40 -11.32 -9.10
N LYS A 172 -7.22 -12.33 -9.44
CA LYS A 172 -7.12 -13.72 -8.95
C LYS A 172 -6.93 -14.66 -10.13
N VAL A 173 -6.04 -15.65 -9.99
CA VAL A 173 -5.75 -16.66 -11.04
C VAL A 173 -6.23 -18.05 -10.58
N PRO A 174 -7.40 -18.52 -11.04
CA PRO A 174 -7.97 -19.79 -10.64
C PRO A 174 -6.99 -20.97 -10.76
N GLY A 175 -6.79 -21.66 -9.64
CA GLY A 175 -5.96 -22.87 -9.54
C GLY A 175 -4.46 -22.64 -9.37
N LEU A 176 -3.99 -21.39 -9.21
CA LEU A 176 -2.57 -21.07 -9.01
C LEU A 176 -2.01 -21.71 -7.73
N GLU A 177 -2.67 -21.48 -6.60
CA GLU A 177 -2.36 -22.08 -5.28
C GLU A 177 -2.52 -23.61 -5.27
N ARG A 178 -3.34 -24.18 -6.16
CA ARG A 178 -3.47 -25.65 -6.29
C ARG A 178 -2.32 -26.26 -7.10
N ALA A 179 -1.80 -25.54 -8.08
CA ALA A 179 -0.70 -26.01 -8.93
C ALA A 179 0.68 -25.85 -8.27
N ILE A 180 0.84 -24.89 -7.36
CA ILE A 180 2.07 -24.64 -6.60
C ILE A 180 1.86 -25.03 -5.13
N PRO A 181 2.54 -26.06 -4.60
CA PRO A 181 2.45 -26.45 -3.19
C PRO A 181 2.88 -25.33 -2.23
N LYS A 182 2.28 -25.25 -1.03
CA LYS A 182 2.60 -24.24 0.00
C LYS A 182 4.09 -24.09 0.29
N SER A 183 4.83 -25.20 0.38
CA SER A 183 6.28 -25.21 0.61
C SER A 183 7.11 -24.55 -0.51
N LYS A 184 6.52 -24.36 -1.69
CA LYS A 184 7.13 -23.68 -2.84
C LYS A 184 6.46 -22.34 -3.16
N GLY A 185 5.45 -21.92 -2.39
CA GLY A 185 4.65 -20.73 -2.65
C GLY A 185 5.47 -19.44 -2.59
N ILE A 186 6.27 -19.26 -1.53
CA ILE A 186 7.15 -18.09 -1.31
C ILE A 186 8.26 -18.03 -2.37
N GLU A 187 8.86 -19.18 -2.71
CA GLU A 187 9.88 -19.24 -3.75
C GLU A 187 9.28 -18.85 -5.12
N PHE A 188 8.12 -19.40 -5.46
CA PHE A 188 7.45 -19.12 -6.73
C PHE A 188 7.00 -17.66 -6.84
N SER A 189 6.40 -17.07 -5.80
CA SER A 189 5.99 -15.67 -5.80
C SER A 189 7.19 -14.73 -5.93
N GLY A 190 8.27 -14.97 -5.18
CA GLY A 190 9.50 -14.19 -5.27
C GLY A 190 10.14 -14.22 -6.66
N LEU A 191 10.25 -15.41 -7.27
CA LEU A 191 10.80 -15.54 -8.64
C LEU A 191 9.89 -14.90 -9.70
N LEU A 192 8.56 -15.08 -9.58
CA LEU A 192 7.58 -14.47 -10.47
C LEU A 192 7.63 -12.94 -10.41
N HIS A 193 7.73 -12.39 -9.20
CA HIS A 193 7.87 -10.96 -8.96
C HIS A 193 9.20 -10.40 -9.52
N GLN A 194 10.33 -11.09 -9.35
CA GLN A 194 11.59 -10.70 -10.03
C GLN A 194 11.43 -10.64 -11.55
N ALA A 195 10.74 -11.61 -12.15
CA ALA A 195 10.49 -11.63 -13.58
C ALA A 195 9.56 -10.49 -14.04
N ALA A 196 8.54 -10.18 -13.25
CA ALA A 196 7.64 -9.05 -13.47
C ALA A 196 8.36 -7.69 -13.40
N VAL A 197 9.20 -7.49 -12.38
CA VAL A 197 10.04 -6.30 -12.20
C VAL A 197 11.07 -6.17 -13.33
N ALA A 198 11.70 -7.25 -13.75
CA ALA A 198 12.62 -7.26 -14.89
C ALA A 198 11.91 -6.84 -16.19
N LEU A 199 10.71 -7.36 -16.42
CA LEU A 199 9.87 -6.99 -17.57
C LEU A 199 9.43 -5.52 -17.52
N ASN A 200 9.07 -4.99 -16.34
CA ASN A 200 8.76 -3.57 -16.15
C ASN A 200 9.97 -2.67 -16.49
N LYS A 201 11.18 -3.04 -16.02
CA LYS A 201 12.42 -2.31 -16.32
C LYS A 201 12.75 -2.31 -17.81
N ASN A 202 12.54 -3.44 -18.50
CA ASN A 202 12.78 -3.53 -19.94
C ASN A 202 11.79 -4.48 -20.65
N LEU A 203 10.73 -3.88 -21.22
CA LEU A 203 9.69 -4.56 -22.00
C LEU A 203 10.21 -5.28 -23.27
N LYS A 204 11.44 -5.00 -23.68
CA LYS A 204 12.12 -5.62 -24.84
C LYS A 204 13.26 -6.56 -24.42
N ASP A 205 13.41 -6.87 -23.14
CA ASP A 205 14.46 -7.79 -22.70
C ASP A 205 14.31 -9.16 -23.37
N LYS A 206 15.43 -9.64 -23.91
CA LYS A 206 15.51 -10.92 -24.64
C LYS A 206 15.39 -12.10 -23.68
N ALA A 207 15.92 -12.00 -22.45
CA ALA A 207 15.81 -13.08 -21.47
C ALA A 207 14.37 -13.22 -20.95
N ALA A 208 13.70 -12.10 -20.63
CA ALA A 208 12.29 -12.03 -20.29
C ALA A 208 11.41 -12.69 -21.38
N ARG A 209 11.59 -12.28 -22.64
CA ARG A 209 10.85 -12.83 -23.79
C ARG A 209 11.12 -14.32 -24.00
N ALA A 210 12.37 -14.76 -23.90
CA ALA A 210 12.75 -16.15 -24.06
C ALA A 210 12.10 -17.08 -23.01
N PHE A 211 12.05 -16.67 -21.73
CA PHE A 211 11.38 -17.49 -20.71
C PHE A 211 9.86 -17.52 -20.94
N ILE A 212 9.26 -16.39 -21.34
CA ILE A 212 7.81 -16.27 -21.61
C ILE A 212 7.39 -17.20 -22.78
N ASP A 213 8.15 -17.23 -23.88
CA ASP A 213 7.91 -18.17 -24.98
C ASP A 213 8.19 -19.65 -24.64
N ALA A 214 9.08 -19.92 -23.68
CA ALA A 214 9.34 -21.29 -23.21
C ALA A 214 8.15 -21.89 -22.42
N VAL A 215 7.32 -21.04 -21.79
CA VAL A 215 6.09 -21.49 -21.09
C VAL A 215 4.99 -21.84 -22.09
N SER A 216 4.72 -20.94 -23.04
CA SER A 216 3.72 -21.11 -24.09
C SER A 216 4.24 -20.49 -25.38
N LYS A 217 4.15 -21.21 -26.50
CA LYS A 217 4.64 -20.72 -27.80
C LYS A 217 3.87 -19.46 -28.23
N GLY A 218 4.59 -18.46 -28.73
CA GLY A 218 4.02 -17.21 -29.25
C GLY A 218 3.66 -16.18 -28.18
N SER A 219 4.06 -16.39 -26.93
CA SER A 219 3.75 -15.49 -25.80
C SER A 219 4.44 -14.15 -25.92
N SER A 220 5.63 -14.06 -26.54
CA SER A 220 6.25 -12.77 -26.86
C SER A 220 5.40 -11.93 -27.83
N LYS A 221 4.72 -12.58 -28.80
CA LYS A 221 3.81 -11.87 -29.72
C LYS A 221 2.55 -11.39 -29.00
N ARG A 222 1.93 -12.24 -28.18
CA ARG A 222 0.78 -11.84 -27.32
C ARG A 222 1.15 -10.69 -26.38
N LEU A 223 2.38 -10.68 -25.86
CA LEU A 223 2.90 -9.58 -25.04
C LEU A 223 3.04 -8.27 -25.84
N ASP A 224 3.56 -8.31 -27.07
CA ASP A 224 3.63 -7.14 -27.94
C ASP A 224 2.24 -6.61 -28.33
N GLU A 225 1.29 -7.50 -28.65
CA GLU A 225 -0.12 -7.16 -28.88
C GLU A 225 -0.75 -6.51 -27.64
N TRP A 226 -0.51 -7.08 -26.46
CA TRP A 226 -0.99 -6.52 -25.20
C TRP A 226 -0.40 -5.12 -24.94
N LEU A 227 0.91 -4.93 -25.18
CA LEU A 227 1.57 -3.63 -25.06
C LEU A 227 1.03 -2.59 -26.05
N ALA A 228 0.76 -2.99 -27.29
CA ALA A 228 0.12 -2.14 -28.29
C ALA A 228 -1.31 -1.74 -27.85
N SER A 229 -2.10 -2.69 -27.35
CA SER A 229 -3.44 -2.43 -26.82
C SER A 229 -3.42 -1.47 -25.63
N ARG A 230 -2.48 -1.63 -24.70
CA ARG A 230 -2.27 -0.75 -23.53
C ARG A 230 -1.90 0.66 -23.96
N LYS A 231 -1.01 0.81 -24.96
CA LYS A 231 -0.61 2.11 -25.51
C LYS A 231 -1.78 2.81 -26.20
N ALA A 232 -2.58 2.07 -26.98
CA ALA A 232 -3.79 2.59 -27.60
C ALA A 232 -4.84 3.01 -26.57
N ALA A 233 -5.08 2.20 -25.53
CA ALA A 233 -5.99 2.52 -24.43
C ALA A 233 -5.55 3.78 -23.67
N LYS A 234 -4.27 3.87 -23.28
CA LYS A 234 -3.70 5.09 -22.66
C LYS A 234 -3.89 6.34 -23.55
N LYS A 235 -3.66 6.23 -24.87
CA LYS A 235 -3.89 7.34 -25.82
C LYS A 235 -5.36 7.77 -25.86
N ARG A 236 -6.31 6.82 -25.88
CA ARG A 236 -7.76 7.12 -25.87
C ARG A 236 -8.19 7.81 -24.58
N VAL A 237 -7.74 7.33 -23.42
CA VAL A 237 -8.04 7.95 -22.12
C VAL A 237 -7.44 9.35 -22.01
N LEU A 238 -6.21 9.56 -22.51
CA LEU A 238 -5.60 10.89 -22.53
C LEU A 238 -6.36 11.85 -23.46
N ALA A 239 -6.73 11.43 -24.67
CA ALA A 239 -7.50 12.24 -25.60
C ALA A 239 -8.85 12.66 -25.00
N ARG A 240 -9.59 11.71 -24.41
CA ARG A 240 -10.84 12.00 -23.70
C ARG A 240 -10.66 12.97 -22.53
N LYS A 241 -9.60 12.83 -21.71
CA LYS A 241 -9.32 13.78 -20.63
C LYS A 241 -8.98 15.19 -21.13
N VAL A 242 -8.29 15.31 -22.25
CA VAL A 242 -7.99 16.61 -22.88
C VAL A 242 -9.26 17.25 -23.43
N GLU A 243 -10.15 16.45 -24.05
CA GLU A 243 -11.46 16.89 -24.52
C GLU A 243 -12.38 17.34 -23.36
N GLU A 244 -12.48 16.55 -22.30
CA GLU A 244 -13.23 16.90 -21.07
C GLU A 244 -12.68 18.17 -20.41
N GLN A 245 -11.35 18.36 -20.38
CA GLN A 245 -10.73 19.60 -19.87
C GLN A 245 -10.95 20.81 -20.79
N ALA A 246 -10.94 20.62 -22.11
CA ALA A 246 -11.22 21.68 -23.06
C ALA A 246 -12.69 22.13 -22.99
N ALA A 247 -13.63 21.18 -22.88
CA ALA A 247 -15.05 21.45 -22.67
C ALA A 247 -15.28 22.21 -21.35
N ALA A 248 -14.75 21.71 -20.23
CA ALA A 248 -14.87 22.37 -18.92
C ALA A 248 -14.25 23.79 -18.91
N LYS A 249 -13.15 24.01 -19.65
CA LYS A 249 -12.57 25.35 -19.82
C LYS A 249 -13.48 26.27 -20.65
N ALA A 250 -14.02 25.77 -21.77
CA ALA A 250 -14.92 26.54 -22.63
C ALA A 250 -16.23 26.91 -21.89
N GLU A 251 -16.79 25.98 -21.11
CA GLU A 251 -17.96 26.24 -20.25
C GLU A 251 -17.65 27.30 -19.18
N ALA A 252 -16.49 27.21 -18.52
CA ALA A 252 -16.06 28.21 -17.54
C ALA A 252 -15.82 29.60 -18.15
N GLU A 253 -15.26 29.66 -19.37
CA GLU A 253 -15.02 30.90 -20.11
C GLU A 253 -16.34 31.52 -20.60
N ALA A 254 -17.27 30.71 -21.11
CA ALA A 254 -18.62 31.15 -21.47
C ALA A 254 -19.42 31.65 -20.26
N ALA A 255 -19.33 30.95 -19.11
CA ALA A 255 -19.95 31.38 -17.86
C ALA A 255 -19.36 32.71 -17.34
N ALA A 256 -18.04 32.90 -17.47
CA ALA A 256 -17.38 34.16 -17.11
C ALA A 256 -17.81 35.32 -18.03
N LEU A 257 -17.90 35.10 -19.35
CA LEU A 257 -18.39 36.10 -20.30
C LEU A 257 -19.86 36.47 -20.05
N ALA A 258 -20.73 35.48 -19.82
CA ALA A 258 -22.13 35.71 -19.47
C ALA A 258 -22.29 36.49 -18.16
N ALA A 259 -21.46 36.22 -17.15
CA ALA A 259 -21.44 36.99 -15.90
C ALA A 259 -21.01 38.46 -16.11
N ILE A 260 -20.03 38.71 -17.00
CA ILE A 260 -19.60 40.07 -17.37
C ILE A 260 -20.69 40.81 -18.14
N GLU A 261 -21.42 40.14 -19.02
CA GLU A 261 -22.53 40.75 -19.78
C GLU A 261 -23.73 41.07 -18.89
N ALA A 262 -24.11 40.15 -17.99
CA ALA A 262 -25.14 40.38 -16.98
C ALA A 262 -24.81 41.56 -16.04
N ALA A 263 -23.52 41.77 -15.73
CA ALA A 263 -23.07 42.92 -14.94
C ALA A 263 -23.13 44.26 -15.72
N LYS A 264 -23.00 44.23 -17.05
CA LYS A 264 -23.07 45.44 -17.91
C LYS A 264 -24.50 45.93 -18.17
N ASN A 265 -25.50 45.05 -18.10
CA ASN A 265 -26.89 45.41 -18.44
C ASN A 265 -27.86 45.06 -17.30
N PRO A 266 -27.80 45.77 -16.15
CA PRO A 266 -28.62 45.46 -14.99
C PRO A 266 -30.11 45.67 -15.29
N PRO A 267 -30.99 44.70 -14.94
CA PRO A 267 -32.42 44.81 -15.25
C PRO A 267 -33.07 46.02 -14.55
N LYS A 268 -33.75 46.87 -15.33
CA LYS A 268 -34.44 48.05 -14.82
C LYS A 268 -35.50 47.64 -13.77
N LYS A 269 -35.33 48.13 -12.54
CA LYS A 269 -36.24 47.92 -11.41
C LYS A 269 -37.69 48.27 -11.77
N LYS A 270 -38.56 47.28 -11.94
CA LYS A 270 -40.01 47.48 -11.78
C LYS A 270 -40.31 47.62 -10.29
N LYS A 271 -40.54 48.85 -9.83
CA LYS A 271 -41.22 49.09 -8.56
C LYS A 271 -42.64 48.55 -8.68
N THR A 272 -42.94 47.43 -8.05
CA THR A 272 -44.32 47.02 -7.74
C THR A 272 -44.62 47.33 -6.27
N LYS A 273 -45.83 47.81 -6.03
CA LYS A 273 -46.27 48.33 -4.72
C LYS A 273 -46.51 47.19 -3.73
N GLU A 274 -46.19 47.48 -2.48
CA GLU A 274 -46.65 46.78 -1.29
C GLU A 274 -48.20 46.76 -1.23
N PRO A 275 -48.78 45.70 -0.65
CA PRO A 275 -49.89 45.94 0.27
C PRO A 275 -49.78 45.18 1.60
N ALA A 276 -49.98 45.94 2.67
CA ALA A 276 -50.73 45.63 3.89
C ALA A 276 -50.41 44.35 4.71
N ARG A 277 -49.88 44.60 5.91
CA ARG A 277 -49.80 43.68 7.06
C ARG A 277 -51.11 42.95 7.37
N LYS A 278 -50.99 41.62 7.45
CA LYS A 278 -51.46 40.73 8.53
C LYS A 278 -50.43 39.59 8.68
N GLU A 279 -50.03 39.11 9.86
CA GLU A 279 -50.23 39.62 11.23
C GLU A 279 -49.09 39.09 12.14
N LEU A 280 -49.32 38.81 13.44
CA LEU A 280 -48.39 38.22 14.42
C LEU A 280 -49.17 37.30 15.39
N PRO A 281 -48.53 36.42 16.21
CA PRO A 281 -47.09 36.24 16.51
C PRO A 281 -46.51 34.98 15.79
N ALA A 282 -45.39 34.31 16.15
CA ALA A 282 -44.51 34.34 17.34
C ALA A 282 -43.07 33.84 17.06
N ALA A 283 -42.27 33.71 18.13
CA ALA A 283 -41.08 32.86 18.27
C ALA A 283 -39.94 32.97 17.22
N GLU A 284 -39.33 34.16 17.09
CA GLU A 284 -37.85 34.28 17.18
C GLU A 284 -37.42 35.74 17.38
N ALA A 285 -37.10 36.10 18.62
CA ALA A 285 -36.62 37.44 18.98
C ALA A 285 -35.41 37.35 19.93
N ALA A 286 -34.35 36.67 19.50
CA ALA A 286 -33.12 36.49 20.29
C ALA A 286 -31.84 36.35 19.44
N ALA A 287 -31.75 37.01 18.28
CA ALA A 287 -30.58 36.87 17.38
C ALA A 287 -30.17 38.14 16.62
N LYS A 288 -30.37 39.35 17.19
CA LYS A 288 -29.85 40.58 16.55
C LYS A 288 -29.40 41.71 17.47
N GLU A 289 -28.87 41.37 18.65
CA GLU A 289 -28.09 42.31 19.46
C GLU A 289 -26.88 41.60 20.08
N THR A 290 -25.77 41.54 19.32
CA THR A 290 -24.37 41.30 19.79
C THR A 290 -23.33 41.23 18.66
N ALA A 291 -23.69 41.48 17.39
CA ALA A 291 -22.74 41.64 16.27
C ALA A 291 -21.78 42.87 16.38
N LYS A 292 -21.64 43.44 17.58
CA LYS A 292 -20.74 44.57 17.92
C LYS A 292 -19.69 44.22 18.98
N ALA A 293 -19.59 42.95 19.39
CA ALA A 293 -18.69 42.48 20.46
C ALA A 293 -17.44 41.71 19.97
N ALA A 294 -17.36 41.31 18.70
CA ALA A 294 -16.23 40.51 18.19
C ALA A 294 -14.99 41.33 17.76
N ALA A 295 -15.14 42.63 17.51
CA ALA A 295 -14.07 43.49 16.97
C ALA A 295 -13.10 44.07 18.02
N LYS A 296 -13.17 43.64 19.29
CA LYS A 296 -12.37 44.25 20.39
C LYS A 296 -11.67 43.25 21.33
N LYS A 297 -11.51 41.98 20.92
CA LYS A 297 -10.82 40.95 21.71
C LYS A 297 -9.61 40.32 20.98
N ALA A 298 -8.86 41.13 20.22
CA ALA A 298 -7.66 40.71 19.49
C ALA A 298 -6.41 41.58 19.77
N ALA A 299 -6.48 42.49 20.74
CA ALA A 299 -5.43 43.50 21.00
C ALA A 299 -4.82 43.45 22.43
N ALA A 300 -5.16 42.45 23.25
CA ALA A 300 -4.83 42.43 24.68
C ALA A 300 -4.40 41.05 25.21
N GLU A 301 -3.55 40.33 24.47
CA GLU A 301 -2.86 39.13 24.99
C GLU A 301 -1.42 38.99 24.44
N LYS A 302 -0.79 40.13 24.13
CA LYS A 302 0.57 40.20 23.58
C LYS A 302 1.48 41.18 24.35
N ALA A 303 1.30 41.24 25.67
CA ALA A 303 2.19 41.92 26.61
C ALA A 303 2.11 41.25 28.00
N ALA A 304 3.27 41.05 28.65
CA ALA A 304 3.50 40.25 29.86
C ALA A 304 3.25 38.72 29.69
N LYS A 305 4.15 37.80 30.07
CA LYS A 305 5.36 37.92 30.92
C LYS A 305 6.58 37.23 30.30
N LYS A 306 7.71 37.92 30.27
CA LYS A 306 9.06 37.34 30.22
C LYS A 306 9.93 38.02 31.28
N SER A 307 10.15 37.36 32.41
CA SER A 307 11.24 37.65 33.36
C SER A 307 11.45 36.42 34.26
N ALA A 308 12.68 35.89 34.23
CA ALA A 308 13.16 34.80 35.10
C ALA A 308 13.93 35.44 36.31
N PRO A 309 14.80 34.74 37.08
CA PRO A 309 15.07 33.30 37.26
C PRO A 309 15.14 32.86 38.75
N VAL A 310 15.58 31.63 39.06
CA VAL A 310 16.69 31.28 40.03
C VAL A 310 16.58 29.86 40.69
N LYS A 311 17.56 29.02 40.34
CA LYS A 311 18.35 27.99 41.10
C LYS A 311 17.71 26.96 42.06
N LYS A 312 18.00 25.68 41.72
CA LYS A 312 18.65 24.59 42.51
C LYS A 312 18.33 24.41 44.01
N ALA A 313 17.95 23.17 44.37
CA ALA A 313 18.72 22.35 45.33
C ALA A 313 18.45 20.84 45.17
N VAL A 314 19.49 20.03 45.33
CA VAL A 314 19.44 18.58 45.64
C VAL A 314 20.16 18.40 46.98
N PRO A 315 19.74 17.46 47.85
CA PRO A 315 20.61 16.32 48.17
C PRO A 315 19.80 15.00 48.33
N ALA A 316 20.27 13.77 48.07
CA ALA A 316 21.57 13.08 48.10
C ALA A 316 21.98 12.41 49.44
N LYS A 317 22.05 11.06 49.43
CA LYS A 317 22.65 10.12 50.44
C LYS A 317 21.94 10.07 51.81
N LYS A 318 22.07 9.07 52.71
CA LYS A 318 22.87 7.81 52.92
C LYS A 318 21.90 6.74 53.52
N SER A 319 22.17 5.42 53.69
CA SER A 319 23.01 4.39 53.02
C SER A 319 22.93 3.06 53.83
N ALA A 320 23.35 1.91 53.25
CA ALA A 320 23.74 0.63 53.91
C ALA A 320 22.64 -0.35 54.40
N ALA A 321 22.82 -1.68 54.45
CA ALA A 321 23.81 -2.61 53.82
C ALA A 321 23.44 -4.10 54.08
N LYS A 322 24.16 -5.03 53.41
CA LYS A 322 24.31 -6.49 53.71
C LYS A 322 23.07 -7.39 53.46
N SER A 323 23.18 -8.68 53.07
CA SER A 323 24.37 -9.53 52.81
C SER A 323 24.07 -10.85 52.04
N ALA A 324 25.07 -11.30 51.26
CA ALA A 324 25.63 -12.66 51.14
C ALA A 324 24.95 -13.83 50.36
N SER A 325 25.85 -14.63 49.76
CA SER A 325 25.82 -16.10 49.55
C SER A 325 25.26 -16.73 48.26
N ALA A 326 26.11 -16.73 47.23
CA ALA A 326 26.72 -17.92 46.59
C ALA A 326 25.97 -19.28 46.53
N LYS A 327 25.89 -19.86 45.30
CA LYS A 327 26.61 -21.11 44.93
C LYS A 327 26.58 -21.45 43.42
N LYS A 328 27.72 -21.97 42.94
CA LYS A 328 27.90 -22.83 41.72
C LYS A 328 27.55 -24.30 42.10
N PRO A 329 27.55 -25.34 41.21
CA PRO A 329 28.36 -25.56 40.00
C PRO A 329 27.48 -25.57 38.71
N GLU A 330 27.70 -26.23 37.57
CA GLU A 330 28.70 -27.21 37.09
C GLU A 330 28.80 -27.18 35.52
N LYS A 331 29.47 -28.17 34.93
CA LYS A 331 29.32 -28.68 33.55
C LYS A 331 29.24 -30.20 33.64
N LYS A 332 28.44 -30.88 32.81
CA LYS A 332 28.67 -32.31 32.54
C LYS A 332 28.45 -32.66 31.08
N ALA A 333 29.55 -32.98 30.40
CA ALA A 333 29.52 -33.63 29.09
C ALA A 333 29.35 -35.15 29.29
N THR A 334 28.64 -35.81 28.38
CA THR A 334 28.57 -37.27 28.32
C THR A 334 28.89 -37.76 26.92
N LYS A 335 30.04 -38.43 26.78
CA LYS A 335 30.27 -39.38 25.68
C LYS A 335 29.52 -40.67 26.02
N LYS A 336 28.85 -41.28 25.03
CA LYS A 336 28.79 -42.75 24.95
C LYS A 336 28.76 -43.17 23.48
N ALA A 337 29.67 -44.05 23.13
CA ALA A 337 29.77 -44.72 21.83
C ALA A 337 29.96 -46.22 22.05
N ALA A 338 29.77 -46.99 20.96
CA ALA A 338 30.20 -48.38 20.71
C ALA A 338 29.10 -49.45 20.60
N SER A 339 29.45 -50.50 19.83
CA SER A 339 28.66 -51.66 19.36
C SER A 339 27.58 -51.36 18.31
N ALA A 340 27.43 -52.09 17.19
CA ALA A 340 28.24 -53.13 16.52
C ALA A 340 27.86 -53.12 15.00
N LYS A 341 28.34 -53.93 14.03
CA LYS A 341 29.20 -55.14 13.99
C LYS A 341 29.83 -55.28 12.58
N LYS A 342 30.90 -56.08 12.44
CA LYS A 342 31.61 -56.43 11.17
C LYS A 342 30.87 -57.46 10.30
N THR A 343 31.49 -57.77 9.14
CA THR A 343 31.37 -58.95 8.22
C THR A 343 30.42 -58.76 7.03
N ALA A 344 30.72 -59.18 5.79
CA ALA A 344 31.95 -59.64 5.09
C ALA A 344 31.74 -59.30 3.57
N SER A 345 32.59 -59.59 2.58
CA SER A 345 33.84 -60.37 2.47
C SER A 345 34.70 -59.80 1.33
#